data_AF-A0A496A9P6-F1
#
_entry.id   AF-A0A496A9P6-F1
#
_cell.length_a   1.000
_cell.length_b   1.000
_cell.length_c   1.000
_cell.angle_alpha   90.00
_cell.angle_beta   90.00
_cell.angle_gamma   90.00
#
_symmetry.space_group_name_H-M   'P 1'
#
loop_
_entity.id
_entity.type
_entity.pdbx_description
1 polymer ?
#
loop_
_entity_poly.entity_id
_entity_poly.type
_entity_poly.pdbx_seq_one_letter_code
_entity_poly.pdbx_strand_id
1 'polypeptide(L)'
;MQAENLASITLRDYQTTIVESVVNAFDSGERSLLVSLPTGTGKTIVFCEILKRMGVPCLIVAHRDELINQAVDKLRNVYPAADIGIVKAKRNETEHQITVASVQTLARKRRIEPLRPDLGLIITDECHHAAANSYQRIYHRYGLLDSSPDPDPMTVLDETQTVHLGVTATPMRNDKRGLANVYDRIAYQGVYADFVKNGHLCDLHFEGVVTSLDLSLVKDTLLTGYGRDFKSDDLSNVVNTDQVSCDIFDAWNKHANDRKRTLAFCVDRDHAKNLFYHFAARGVVCGYVDGDTPLAARKETIRRFADGQIKVLFNILVFTEGFDLPSIDCILLARPSKSPSLLTQMIGRGTRIAEDKTNCLVLDVAHSHRVKKNKYGQTIHAGSLIDLASLFYPPLDKLADDDVPTKRKQNRSGRELCSRFPVGGRALPDEHFIGDALSAESVIEYLRNYTPKWSWERNDATDKQRAFIRSLVTRAMHKGILDDDEMILSLTDELTKGQAKMLIDKLTKMMPLRPQAKREAGPNTCPQCNGYKNEQYEICYPCHQKKWEDGWR
;
A
#
# COMPACT_ATOMS: atom_id res chain seq x y z
N MET A 1 -13.27 45.28 -4.14
CA MET A 1 -14.44 44.48 -3.71
C MET A 1 -15.02 43.78 -4.92
N GLN A 2 -14.57 42.56 -5.21
CA GLN A 2 -15.32 41.62 -6.04
C GLN A 2 -15.36 40.34 -5.22
N ALA A 3 -16.52 40.12 -4.57
CA ALA A 3 -16.82 38.85 -3.94
C ALA A 3 -17.03 37.85 -5.07
N GLU A 4 -16.02 37.03 -5.34
CA GLU A 4 -16.20 35.85 -6.19
C GLU A 4 -17.24 34.97 -5.53
N ASN A 5 -18.29 34.67 -6.29
CA ASN A 5 -19.45 33.90 -5.89
C ASN A 5 -19.01 32.46 -5.62
N LEU A 6 -18.65 32.15 -4.38
CA LEU A 6 -18.36 30.79 -3.91
C LEU A 6 -19.66 29.98 -3.99
N ALA A 7 -19.81 29.18 -5.05
CA ALA A 7 -20.95 28.29 -5.21
C ALA A 7 -21.08 27.40 -3.97
N SER A 8 -22.18 27.56 -3.22
CA SER A 8 -22.49 26.71 -2.07
C SER A 8 -22.63 25.27 -2.54
N ILE A 9 -21.75 24.39 -2.07
CA ILE A 9 -21.84 22.95 -2.37
C ILE A 9 -23.18 22.44 -1.85
N THR A 10 -24.07 22.08 -2.78
CA THR A 10 -25.36 21.47 -2.45
C THR A 10 -25.14 19.97 -2.24
N LEU A 11 -25.52 19.48 -1.06
CA LEU A 11 -25.42 18.06 -0.74
C LEU A 11 -26.44 17.25 -1.56
N ARG A 12 -26.07 16.02 -1.88
CA ARG A 12 -27.02 15.04 -2.42
C ARG A 12 -27.87 14.48 -1.29
N ASP A 13 -29.08 14.01 -1.59
CA ASP A 13 -30.04 13.53 -0.59
C ASP A 13 -29.43 12.49 0.36
N TYR A 14 -28.75 11.47 -0.19
CA TYR A 14 -28.09 10.46 0.65
C TYR A 14 -26.99 11.05 1.55
N GLN A 15 -26.30 12.10 1.11
CA GLN A 15 -25.27 12.76 1.93
C GLN A 15 -25.95 13.48 3.09
N THR A 16 -27.05 14.19 2.84
CA THR A 16 -27.86 14.83 3.88
C THR A 16 -28.33 13.82 4.93
N THR A 17 -28.89 12.69 4.49
CA THR A 17 -29.33 11.61 5.40
C THR A 17 -28.20 11.07 6.27
N ILE A 18 -27.00 10.88 5.70
CA ILE A 18 -25.84 10.40 6.45
C ILE A 18 -25.40 11.43 7.49
N VAL A 19 -25.31 12.70 7.10
CA VAL A 19 -24.90 13.78 8.00
C VAL A 19 -25.86 13.89 9.18
N GLU A 20 -27.17 13.90 8.92
CA GLU A 20 -28.20 13.96 9.97
C GLU A 20 -28.14 12.75 10.89
N SER A 21 -28.02 11.54 10.34
CA SER A 21 -27.92 10.33 11.14
C SER A 21 -26.70 10.31 12.06
N VAL A 22 -25.55 10.81 11.60
CA VAL A 22 -24.32 10.84 12.39
C VAL A 22 -24.39 11.91 13.48
N VAL A 23 -24.84 13.12 13.15
CA VAL A 23 -24.96 14.22 14.12
C VAL A 23 -25.95 13.84 15.22
N ASN A 24 -27.14 13.33 14.86
CA ASN A 24 -28.15 12.91 15.85
C ASN A 24 -27.63 11.79 16.77
N ALA A 25 -26.82 10.86 16.23
CA ALA A 25 -26.22 9.80 17.02
C ALA A 25 -25.21 10.36 18.05
N PHE A 26 -24.36 11.30 17.65
CA PHE A 26 -23.46 11.99 18.58
C PHE A 26 -24.23 12.80 19.63
N ASP A 27 -25.28 13.53 19.25
CA ASP A 27 -26.13 14.28 20.18
C ASP A 27 -26.84 13.36 21.19
N SER A 28 -27.13 12.10 20.81
CA SER A 28 -27.70 11.09 21.69
C SER A 28 -26.69 10.42 22.64
N GLY A 29 -25.41 10.81 22.56
CA GLY A 29 -24.34 10.33 23.43
C GLY A 29 -23.54 9.14 22.90
N GLU A 30 -23.75 8.73 21.64
CA GLU A 30 -22.85 7.78 20.99
C GLU A 30 -21.47 8.41 20.78
N ARG A 31 -20.39 7.63 20.91
CA ARG A 31 -19.02 8.17 20.88
C ARG A 31 -18.22 7.78 19.66
N SER A 32 -18.32 6.56 19.15
CA SER A 32 -17.48 6.12 18.04
C SER A 32 -18.28 5.47 16.92
N LEU A 33 -18.42 6.16 15.78
CA LEU A 33 -19.25 5.76 14.65
C LEU A 33 -18.44 5.51 13.38
N LEU A 34 -18.88 4.53 12.59
CA LEU A 34 -18.29 4.20 11.29
C LEU A 34 -19.26 4.48 10.14
N VAL A 35 -18.82 5.25 9.14
CA VAL A 35 -19.53 5.44 7.87
C VAL A 35 -18.74 4.77 6.75
N SER A 36 -19.40 3.84 6.07
CA SER A 36 -18.84 3.04 5.00
C SER A 36 -19.50 3.46 3.68
N LEU A 37 -18.70 3.99 2.76
CA LEU A 37 -19.18 4.61 1.54
C LEU A 37 -18.26 4.26 0.36
N PRO A 38 -18.81 3.76 -0.77
CA PRO A 38 -18.02 3.47 -1.97
C PRO A 38 -17.19 4.68 -2.44
N THR A 39 -16.04 4.43 -3.09
CA THR A 39 -15.25 5.49 -3.70
C THR A 39 -16.07 6.22 -4.78
N GLY A 40 -15.95 7.55 -4.86
CA GLY A 40 -16.74 8.39 -5.76
C GLY A 40 -18.01 9.00 -5.15
N THR A 41 -18.47 8.53 -3.99
CA THR A 41 -19.70 9.02 -3.33
C THR A 41 -19.53 10.32 -2.50
N GLY A 42 -18.31 10.88 -2.47
CA GLY A 42 -18.05 12.14 -1.77
C GLY A 42 -17.85 12.02 -0.26
N LYS A 43 -17.21 10.95 0.23
CA LYS A 43 -16.83 10.76 1.65
C LYS A 43 -16.29 12.02 2.33
N THR A 44 -15.38 12.72 1.66
CA THR A 44 -14.80 13.97 2.17
C THR A 44 -15.84 15.07 2.37
N ILE A 45 -16.79 15.22 1.44
CA ILE A 45 -17.86 16.23 1.54
C ILE A 45 -18.73 15.91 2.77
N VAL A 46 -19.10 14.64 2.95
CA VAL A 46 -19.92 14.18 4.08
C VAL A 46 -19.27 14.54 5.42
N PHE A 47 -18.00 14.19 5.63
CA PHE A 47 -17.37 14.49 6.93
C PHE A 47 -17.05 15.98 7.11
N CYS A 48 -16.78 16.73 6.03
CA CYS A 48 -16.60 18.18 6.10
C CYS A 48 -17.88 18.87 6.55
N GLU A 49 -19.03 18.39 6.07
CA GLU A 49 -20.34 18.90 6.48
C GLU A 49 -20.67 18.52 7.93
N ILE A 50 -20.40 17.28 8.36
CA ILE A 50 -20.57 16.87 9.77
C ILE A 50 -19.74 17.78 10.69
N LEU A 51 -18.47 17.98 10.34
CA LEU A 51 -17.58 18.88 11.08
C LEU A 51 -18.18 20.27 11.16
N LYS A 52 -18.60 20.83 10.02
CA LYS A 52 -19.17 22.19 9.94
C LYS A 52 -20.43 22.32 10.80
N ARG A 53 -21.32 21.33 10.79
CA ARG A 53 -22.54 21.33 11.62
C ARG A 53 -22.25 21.22 13.11
N MET A 54 -21.28 20.40 13.49
CA MET A 54 -20.89 20.26 14.90
C MET A 54 -20.18 21.51 15.43
N GLY A 55 -19.40 22.21 14.60
CA GLY A 55 -18.74 23.46 14.97
C GLY A 55 -17.67 23.36 16.07
N VAL A 56 -17.40 22.14 16.56
CA VAL A 56 -16.45 21.87 17.65
C VAL A 56 -15.01 21.74 17.13
N PRO A 57 -14.01 21.90 18.01
CA PRO A 57 -12.62 21.62 17.64
C PRO A 57 -12.45 20.20 17.10
N CYS A 58 -11.79 20.09 15.94
CA CYS A 58 -11.73 18.84 15.21
C CYS A 58 -10.31 18.47 14.79
N LEU A 59 -10.00 17.18 14.88
CA LEU A 59 -8.81 16.57 14.30
C LEU A 59 -9.21 15.63 13.16
N ILE A 60 -8.69 15.88 11.96
CA ILE A 60 -8.82 14.98 10.81
C ILE A 60 -7.49 14.25 10.65
N VAL A 61 -7.51 12.92 10.77
CA VAL A 61 -6.33 12.08 10.58
C VAL A 61 -6.43 11.29 9.29
N ALA A 62 -5.35 11.32 8.52
CA ALA A 62 -5.19 10.53 7.30
C ALA A 62 -3.77 9.93 7.24
N HIS A 63 -3.62 8.82 6.52
CA HIS A 63 -2.34 8.12 6.43
C HIS A 63 -1.46 8.56 5.25
N ARG A 64 -2.03 9.26 4.26
CA ARG A 64 -1.30 9.75 3.09
C ARG A 64 -1.30 11.25 2.97
N ASP A 65 -0.21 11.72 2.39
CA ASP A 65 0.08 13.12 2.18
C ASP A 65 -0.88 13.80 1.20
N GLU A 66 -1.30 13.09 0.17
CA GLU A 66 -2.26 13.54 -0.84
C GLU A 66 -3.66 13.70 -0.25
N LEU A 67 -4.09 12.78 0.63
CA LEU A 67 -5.39 12.84 1.28
C LEU A 67 -5.50 14.03 2.23
N ILE A 68 -4.41 14.39 2.92
CA ILE A 68 -4.35 15.58 3.78
C ILE A 68 -4.61 16.84 2.96
N ASN A 69 -3.89 17.02 1.85
CA ASN A 69 -4.04 18.21 1.00
C ASN A 69 -5.46 18.29 0.41
N GLN A 70 -6.01 17.16 -0.05
CA GLN A 70 -7.37 17.10 -0.57
C GLN A 70 -8.44 17.39 0.48
N ALA A 71 -8.26 16.91 1.71
CA ALA A 71 -9.14 17.25 2.81
C ALA A 71 -9.13 18.75 3.07
N VAL A 72 -7.94 19.37 3.12
CA VAL A 72 -7.79 20.84 3.30
C VAL A 72 -8.47 21.61 2.16
N ASP A 73 -8.23 21.24 0.90
CA ASP A 73 -8.81 21.94 -0.24
C ASP A 73 -10.35 21.84 -0.25
N LYS A 74 -10.89 20.65 0.08
CA LYS A 74 -12.35 20.46 0.19
C LYS A 74 -12.96 21.18 1.39
N LEU A 75 -12.27 21.19 2.54
CA LEU A 75 -12.71 21.95 3.71
C LEU A 75 -12.81 23.44 3.41
N ARG A 76 -11.82 24.01 2.72
CA ARG A 76 -11.86 25.42 2.30
C ARG A 76 -13.03 25.74 1.38
N ASN A 77 -13.49 24.78 0.58
CA ASN A 77 -14.66 24.96 -0.28
C ASN A 77 -15.99 24.79 0.49
N VAL A 78 -16.09 23.79 1.36
CA VAL A 78 -17.33 23.48 2.12
C VAL A 78 -17.53 24.45 3.30
N TYR A 79 -16.44 24.84 3.95
CA TYR A 79 -16.39 25.71 5.11
C TYR A 79 -15.29 26.78 4.97
N PRO A 80 -15.48 27.80 4.11
CA PRO A 80 -14.46 28.82 3.82
C PRO A 80 -13.98 29.63 5.04
N ALA A 81 -14.84 29.79 6.05
CA ALA A 81 -14.53 30.52 7.28
C ALA A 81 -13.77 29.68 8.32
N ALA A 82 -13.50 28.41 8.05
CA ALA A 82 -12.82 27.53 8.99
C ALA A 82 -11.37 27.93 9.23
N ASP A 83 -10.96 27.91 10.49
CA ASP A 83 -9.56 28.05 10.89
C ASP A 83 -8.87 26.68 10.83
N ILE A 84 -7.96 26.50 9.87
CA ILE A 84 -7.38 25.19 9.52
C ILE A 84 -5.86 25.20 9.71
N GLY A 85 -5.38 24.32 10.58
CA GLY A 85 -3.96 24.01 10.79
C GLY A 85 -3.56 22.68 10.16
N ILE A 86 -2.30 22.56 9.74
CA ILE A 86 -1.73 21.33 9.18
C ILE A 86 -0.58 20.81 10.06
N VAL A 87 -0.67 19.55 10.47
CA VAL A 87 0.39 18.83 11.21
C VAL A 87 0.95 17.72 10.34
N LYS A 88 2.03 18.04 9.62
CA LYS A 88 2.66 17.13 8.66
C LYS A 88 4.11 17.54 8.40
N ALA A 89 5.02 16.57 8.43
CA ALA A 89 6.44 16.79 8.15
C ALA A 89 6.99 18.01 8.95
N LYS A 90 7.37 19.08 8.27
CA LYS A 90 7.89 20.31 8.90
C LYS A 90 6.80 21.22 9.50
N ARG A 91 5.54 21.13 9.05
CA ARG A 91 4.43 21.96 9.55
C ARG A 91 3.89 21.41 10.86
N ASN A 92 3.62 22.26 11.85
CA ASN A 92 3.15 21.86 13.18
C ASN A 92 2.14 22.87 13.74
N GLU A 93 1.07 23.11 13.00
CA GLU A 93 0.04 24.10 13.32
C GLU A 93 -1.05 23.43 14.17
N THR A 94 -0.90 23.43 15.50
CA THR A 94 -1.72 22.64 16.44
C THR A 94 -2.86 23.39 17.13
N GLU A 95 -2.81 24.73 17.09
CA GLU A 95 -3.73 25.60 17.86
C GLU A 95 -5.01 25.97 17.12
N HIS A 96 -5.22 25.40 15.93
CA HIS A 96 -6.35 25.77 15.07
C HIS A 96 -7.65 25.06 15.47
N GLN A 97 -8.79 25.62 15.05
CA GLN A 97 -10.10 24.99 15.23
C GLN A 97 -10.14 23.60 14.59
N ILE A 98 -9.66 23.49 13.35
CA ILE A 98 -9.56 22.24 12.61
C ILE A 98 -8.09 21.94 12.37
N THR A 99 -7.63 20.78 12.83
CA THR A 99 -6.28 20.31 12.51
C THR A 99 -6.35 19.12 11.56
N VAL A 100 -5.68 19.21 10.42
CA VAL A 100 -5.50 18.06 9.50
C VAL A 100 -4.09 17.49 9.68
N ALA A 101 -4.00 16.23 10.06
CA ALA A 101 -2.75 15.62 10.49
C ALA A 101 -2.44 14.28 9.80
N SER A 102 -1.15 14.07 9.53
CA SER A 102 -0.63 12.74 9.17
C SER A 102 -0.56 11.87 10.41
N VAL A 103 -1.17 10.68 10.37
CA VAL A 103 -1.14 9.71 11.47
C VAL A 103 0.29 9.37 11.88
N GLN A 104 1.19 9.18 10.91
CA GLN A 104 2.60 8.87 11.19
C GLN A 104 3.32 10.04 11.88
N THR A 105 3.00 11.27 11.48
CA THR A 105 3.56 12.47 12.12
C THR A 105 3.04 12.58 13.55
N LEU A 106 1.73 12.45 13.74
CA LEU A 106 1.05 12.64 15.00
C LEU A 106 1.33 11.51 16.00
N ALA A 107 1.59 10.28 15.55
CA ALA A 107 1.91 9.15 16.44
C ALA A 107 3.23 9.31 17.24
N ARG A 108 4.00 10.38 17.01
CA ARG A 108 5.20 10.74 17.77
C ARG A 108 4.81 11.64 18.94
N LYS A 109 5.21 11.28 20.17
CA LYS A 109 4.92 12.00 21.42
C LYS A 109 5.06 13.53 21.31
N ARG A 110 6.22 14.00 20.86
CA ARG A 110 6.52 15.44 20.63
C ARG A 110 5.59 16.19 19.66
N ARG A 111 4.78 15.47 18.87
CA ARG A 111 3.88 16.01 17.84
C ARG A 111 2.42 16.01 18.28
N ILE A 112 2.03 15.06 19.12
CA ILE A 112 0.66 14.95 19.65
C ILE A 112 0.48 15.66 20.98
N GLU A 113 1.54 15.80 21.78
CA GLU A 113 1.48 16.56 23.04
C GLU A 113 1.07 18.03 22.85
N PRO A 114 1.58 18.76 21.84
CA PRO A 114 1.14 20.13 21.57
C PRO A 114 -0.24 20.23 20.93
N LEU A 115 -0.85 19.10 20.52
CA LEU A 115 -2.20 19.14 19.95
C LEU A 115 -3.19 19.50 21.06
N ARG A 116 -4.12 20.40 20.75
CA ARG A 116 -5.12 20.91 21.68
C ARG A 116 -5.84 19.79 22.43
N PRO A 117 -6.02 19.90 23.76
CA PRO A 117 -6.61 18.83 24.56
C PRO A 117 -8.14 18.75 24.44
N ASP A 118 -8.79 19.83 24.04
CA ASP A 118 -10.26 20.03 24.04
C ASP A 118 -10.92 19.63 22.71
N LEU A 119 -10.42 18.59 22.02
CA LEU A 119 -11.05 18.10 20.79
C LEU A 119 -12.46 17.58 21.05
N GLY A 120 -13.43 18.12 20.32
CA GLY A 120 -14.80 17.60 20.30
C GLY A 120 -14.99 16.45 19.30
N LEU A 121 -14.26 16.46 18.19
CA LEU A 121 -14.42 15.47 17.12
C LEU A 121 -13.07 15.00 16.57
N ILE A 122 -12.88 13.68 16.44
CA ILE A 122 -11.82 13.10 15.62
C ILE A 122 -12.45 12.45 14.38
N ILE A 123 -11.91 12.74 13.20
CA ILE A 123 -12.31 12.12 11.94
C ILE A 123 -11.14 11.30 11.41
N THR A 124 -11.35 10.02 11.15
CA THR A 124 -10.36 9.13 10.56
C THR A 124 -10.75 8.78 9.13
N ASP A 125 -9.99 9.30 8.15
CA ASP A 125 -10.12 8.88 6.76
C ASP A 125 -9.38 7.56 6.50
N GLU A 126 -9.93 6.71 5.63
CA GLU A 126 -9.47 5.34 5.39
C GLU A 126 -9.32 4.55 6.71
N CYS A 127 -10.37 4.61 7.54
CA CYS A 127 -10.36 4.10 8.91
C CYS A 127 -10.22 2.58 9.05
N HIS A 128 -10.11 1.84 7.95
CA HIS A 128 -9.77 0.42 7.97
C HIS A 128 -8.38 0.16 8.60
N HIS A 129 -7.52 1.19 8.69
CA HIS A 129 -6.26 1.14 9.44
C HIS A 129 -6.37 1.46 10.94
N ALA A 130 -7.55 1.83 11.45
CA ALA A 130 -7.73 2.40 12.79
C ALA A 130 -7.28 1.51 13.96
N ALA A 131 -7.16 0.19 13.78
CA ALA A 131 -6.68 -0.72 14.83
C ALA A 131 -5.14 -0.85 14.89
N ALA A 132 -4.40 -0.15 14.03
CA ALA A 132 -2.94 -0.08 14.14
C ALA A 132 -2.53 0.79 15.34
N ASN A 133 -1.43 0.42 16.02
CA ASN A 133 -0.97 1.10 17.24
C ASN A 133 -0.80 2.61 17.06
N SER A 134 -0.35 3.07 15.89
CA SER A 134 -0.21 4.50 15.58
C SER A 134 -1.52 5.29 15.69
N TYR A 135 -2.64 4.69 15.28
CA TYR A 135 -3.97 5.27 15.42
C TYR A 135 -4.48 5.15 16.85
N GLN A 136 -4.36 3.97 17.44
CA GLN A 136 -4.83 3.71 18.79
C GLN A 136 -4.17 4.60 19.84
N ARG A 137 -2.89 4.99 19.65
CA ARG A 137 -2.23 6.00 20.49
C ARG A 137 -2.95 7.35 20.50
N ILE A 138 -3.46 7.77 19.34
CA ILE A 138 -4.21 9.03 19.19
C ILE A 138 -5.55 8.89 19.93
N TYR A 139 -6.29 7.81 19.68
CA TYR A 139 -7.60 7.59 20.29
C TYR A 139 -7.53 7.44 21.80
N HIS A 140 -6.53 6.71 22.32
CA HIS A 140 -6.30 6.53 23.75
C HIS A 140 -6.03 7.86 24.46
N ARG A 141 -5.25 8.77 23.86
CA ARG A 141 -5.00 10.10 24.44
C ARG A 141 -6.29 10.87 24.70
N TYR A 142 -7.26 10.78 23.78
CA TYR A 142 -8.53 11.49 23.86
C TYR A 142 -9.65 10.64 24.50
N GLY A 143 -9.32 9.60 25.25
CA GLY A 143 -10.30 8.81 26.02
C GLY A 143 -11.24 7.94 25.17
N LEU A 144 -10.93 7.73 23.89
CA LEU A 144 -11.74 6.91 22.96
C LEU A 144 -11.42 5.40 23.05
N LEU A 145 -10.36 5.02 23.78
CA LEU A 145 -9.99 3.62 24.03
C LEU A 145 -9.70 3.40 25.51
N ASP A 146 -10.18 2.27 26.04
CA ASP A 146 -10.00 1.88 27.45
C ASP A 146 -8.57 1.43 27.78
N SER A 147 -7.72 1.16 26.78
CA SER A 147 -6.40 0.54 26.97
C SER A 147 -5.36 1.11 26.02
N SER A 148 -4.16 1.38 26.54
CA SER A 148 -3.02 1.82 25.73
C SER A 148 -2.44 0.64 24.93
N PRO A 149 -2.11 0.82 23.64
CA PRO A 149 -1.35 -0.16 22.87
C PRO A 149 0.16 -0.15 23.20
N ASP A 150 0.63 0.71 24.11
CA ASP A 150 2.03 0.99 24.40
C ASP A 150 2.36 0.83 25.90
N PRO A 151 3.51 0.21 26.27
CA PRO A 151 4.04 0.21 27.64
C PRO A 151 4.50 1.59 28.16
N ASP A 152 4.78 2.58 27.30
CA ASP A 152 4.95 4.00 27.71
C ASP A 152 3.61 4.74 27.53
N PRO A 153 2.78 4.86 28.59
CA PRO A 153 1.50 5.53 28.47
C PRO A 153 1.72 7.01 28.21
N MET A 154 1.29 7.48 27.04
CA MET A 154 1.04 8.91 26.86
C MET A 154 0.00 9.37 27.88
N THR A 155 0.15 10.59 28.40
CA THR A 155 -0.85 11.22 29.27
C THR A 155 -2.21 11.21 28.56
N VAL A 156 -3.12 10.42 29.10
CA VAL A 156 -4.54 10.45 28.74
C VAL A 156 -5.08 11.76 29.27
N LEU A 157 -5.88 12.42 28.46
CA LEU A 157 -6.58 13.62 28.87
C LEU A 157 -7.79 13.18 29.69
N ASP A 158 -7.89 13.67 30.93
CA ASP A 158 -9.03 13.39 31.79
C ASP A 158 -10.30 14.05 31.22
N GLU A 159 -11.45 13.41 31.41
CA GLU A 159 -12.79 13.99 31.18
C GLU A 159 -13.10 14.50 29.75
N THR A 160 -12.54 13.87 28.70
CA THR A 160 -12.86 14.27 27.31
C THR A 160 -14.29 13.93 26.90
N GLN A 161 -14.95 14.87 26.19
CA GLN A 161 -16.21 14.63 25.47
C GLN A 161 -15.98 14.36 23.98
N THR A 162 -14.76 13.96 23.60
CA THR A 162 -14.41 13.67 22.21
C THR A 162 -15.27 12.53 21.66
N VAL A 163 -15.84 12.75 20.48
CA VAL A 163 -16.44 11.72 19.64
C VAL A 163 -15.57 11.41 18.43
N HIS A 164 -15.79 10.26 17.82
CA HIS A 164 -14.96 9.69 16.76
C HIS A 164 -15.81 9.26 15.57
N LEU A 165 -15.44 9.72 14.38
CA LEU A 165 -16.02 9.33 13.11
C LEU A 165 -14.97 8.65 12.24
N GLY A 166 -15.17 7.38 11.92
CA GLY A 166 -14.41 6.67 10.90
C GLY A 166 -15.12 6.75 9.56
N VAL A 167 -14.38 7.05 8.48
CA VAL A 167 -14.89 6.92 7.10
C VAL A 167 -13.99 5.99 6.29
N THR A 168 -14.60 5.09 5.50
CA THR A 168 -13.86 4.17 4.64
C THR A 168 -14.73 3.68 3.48
N ALA A 169 -14.13 3.18 2.40
CA ALA A 169 -14.86 2.36 1.42
C ALA A 169 -14.97 0.89 1.84
N THR A 170 -14.09 0.44 2.73
CA THR A 170 -13.81 -0.97 3.00
C THR A 170 -13.76 -1.18 4.51
N PRO A 171 -14.88 -1.53 5.17
CA PRO A 171 -14.89 -1.70 6.63
C PRO A 171 -14.26 -3.03 7.07
N MET A 172 -14.11 -4.00 6.16
CA MET A 172 -13.53 -5.31 6.45
C MET A 172 -12.00 -5.29 6.50
N ARG A 173 -11.42 -5.98 7.49
CA ARG A 173 -9.98 -6.22 7.61
C ARG A 173 -9.63 -7.69 7.45
N ASN A 174 -8.49 -7.94 6.81
CA ASN A 174 -7.94 -9.28 6.59
C ASN A 174 -7.19 -9.87 7.81
N ASP A 175 -6.94 -9.07 8.85
CA ASP A 175 -6.07 -9.43 9.98
C ASP A 175 -6.82 -9.91 11.24
N LYS A 176 -8.11 -10.25 11.12
CA LYS A 176 -8.98 -10.77 12.20
C LYS A 176 -9.11 -9.86 13.44
N ARG A 177 -8.49 -8.68 13.46
CA ARG A 177 -8.75 -7.62 14.45
C ARG A 177 -9.81 -6.71 13.87
N GLY A 178 -11.07 -6.98 14.20
CA GLY A 178 -12.20 -6.19 13.71
C GLY A 178 -12.13 -4.73 14.15
N LEU A 179 -12.78 -3.84 13.40
CA LEU A 179 -12.93 -2.42 13.76
C LEU A 179 -13.80 -2.19 15.00
N ALA A 180 -14.47 -3.23 15.50
CA ALA A 180 -15.32 -3.22 16.69
C ALA A 180 -14.57 -2.82 17.98
N ASN A 181 -13.24 -2.92 18.00
CA ASN A 181 -12.46 -2.43 19.14
C ASN A 181 -12.32 -0.91 19.17
N VAL A 182 -12.56 -0.22 18.04
CA VAL A 182 -12.46 1.24 17.89
C VAL A 182 -13.84 1.89 17.74
N TYR A 183 -14.75 1.28 16.97
CA TYR A 183 -16.08 1.82 16.67
C TYR A 183 -17.17 1.00 17.33
N ASP A 184 -18.17 1.70 17.88
CA ASP A 184 -19.31 1.09 18.56
C ASP A 184 -20.26 0.44 17.55
N ARG A 185 -20.50 1.11 16.40
CA ARG A 185 -21.31 0.57 15.30
C ARG A 185 -21.03 1.25 13.96
N ILE A 186 -21.57 0.64 12.89
CA ILE A 186 -21.69 1.28 11.58
C ILE A 186 -22.95 2.16 11.57
N ALA A 187 -22.76 3.47 11.44
CA ALA A 187 -23.85 4.43 11.34
C ALA A 187 -24.51 4.42 9.96
N TYR A 188 -23.72 4.17 8.90
CA TYR A 188 -24.23 4.04 7.54
C TYR A 188 -23.34 3.11 6.69
N GLN A 189 -23.97 2.24 5.91
CA GLN A 189 -23.30 1.36 4.96
C GLN A 189 -23.89 1.58 3.57
N GLY A 190 -23.12 2.21 2.69
CA GLY A 190 -23.49 2.45 1.31
C GLY A 190 -23.36 1.20 0.47
N VAL A 191 -24.40 0.91 -0.32
CA VAL A 191 -24.44 -0.20 -1.27
C VAL A 191 -24.16 0.31 -2.67
N TYR A 192 -23.12 -0.22 -3.32
CA TYR A 192 -22.66 0.25 -4.63
C TYR A 192 -23.77 0.24 -5.70
N ALA A 193 -24.57 -0.84 -5.78
CA ALA A 193 -25.61 -0.98 -6.79
C ALA A 193 -26.68 0.12 -6.68
N ASP A 194 -27.01 0.57 -5.47
CA ASP A 194 -27.98 1.65 -5.25
C ASP A 194 -27.43 2.97 -5.78
N PHE A 195 -26.13 3.24 -5.59
CA PHE A 195 -25.50 4.43 -6.15
C PHE A 195 -25.42 4.41 -7.68
N VAL A 196 -25.24 3.25 -8.30
CA VAL A 196 -25.30 3.13 -9.76
C VAL A 196 -26.73 3.35 -10.25
N LYS A 197 -27.70 2.66 -9.64
CA LYS A 197 -29.13 2.76 -9.98
C LYS A 197 -29.65 4.20 -9.89
N ASN A 198 -29.20 4.95 -8.87
CA ASN A 198 -29.60 6.33 -8.64
C ASN A 198 -28.73 7.35 -9.40
N GLY A 199 -27.86 6.92 -10.32
CA GLY A 199 -27.04 7.81 -11.14
C GLY A 199 -26.02 8.63 -10.34
N HIS A 200 -25.53 8.10 -9.22
CA HIS A 200 -24.46 8.71 -8.42
C HIS A 200 -23.08 8.11 -8.70
N LEU A 201 -23.03 6.89 -9.21
CA LEU A 201 -21.81 6.22 -9.68
C LEU A 201 -22.02 5.66 -11.10
N CYS A 202 -20.92 5.57 -11.83
CA CYS A 202 -20.82 4.90 -13.11
C CYS A 202 -20.74 3.39 -12.92
N ASP A 203 -21.40 2.64 -13.78
CA ASP A 203 -21.36 1.17 -13.79
C ASP A 203 -19.94 0.63 -14.13
N LEU A 204 -19.62 -0.54 -13.60
CA LEU A 204 -18.33 -1.22 -13.78
C LEU A 204 -18.53 -2.52 -14.55
N HIS A 205 -17.87 -2.66 -15.70
CA HIS A 205 -17.93 -3.86 -16.52
C HIS A 205 -16.66 -4.67 -16.33
N PHE A 206 -16.77 -5.91 -15.90
CA PHE A 206 -15.61 -6.74 -15.57
C PHE A 206 -15.26 -7.70 -16.71
N GLU A 207 -14.01 -7.65 -17.17
CA GLU A 207 -13.46 -8.60 -18.13
C GLU A 207 -12.22 -9.26 -17.52
N GLY A 208 -12.28 -10.58 -17.31
CA GLY A 208 -11.17 -11.37 -16.80
C GLY A 208 -10.47 -12.11 -17.93
N VAL A 209 -9.17 -11.88 -18.11
CA VAL A 209 -8.40 -12.51 -19.19
C VAL A 209 -7.40 -13.49 -18.60
N VAL A 210 -7.37 -14.68 -19.20
CA VAL A 210 -6.37 -15.70 -18.86
C VAL A 210 -5.06 -15.37 -19.55
N THR A 211 -4.02 -15.13 -18.75
CA THR A 211 -2.65 -14.88 -19.25
C THR A 211 -1.76 -16.10 -19.01
N SER A 212 -0.56 -16.11 -19.59
CA SER A 212 0.49 -17.10 -19.30
C SER A 212 1.06 -17.03 -17.88
N LEU A 213 0.51 -16.13 -17.05
CA LEU A 213 0.89 -15.93 -15.66
C LEU A 213 0.66 -17.18 -14.80
N ASP A 214 1.74 -17.72 -14.23
CA ASP A 214 1.68 -18.84 -13.29
C ASP A 214 2.02 -18.40 -11.85
N LEU A 215 0.97 -18.18 -11.04
CA LEU A 215 1.11 -17.79 -9.64
C LEU A 215 1.43 -18.97 -8.69
N SER A 216 1.58 -20.20 -9.19
CA SER A 216 1.85 -21.38 -8.35
C SER A 216 3.18 -21.28 -7.58
N LEU A 217 4.08 -20.41 -8.03
CA LEU A 217 5.43 -20.22 -7.48
C LEU A 217 5.54 -19.06 -6.48
N VAL A 218 4.51 -18.22 -6.32
CA VAL A 218 4.58 -17.01 -5.47
C VAL A 218 4.12 -17.35 -4.03
N LYS A 219 5.00 -17.14 -3.04
CA LYS A 219 4.68 -17.36 -1.62
C LYS A 219 3.90 -16.18 -1.02
N ASP A 220 2.96 -16.49 -0.13
CA ASP A 220 2.14 -15.50 0.59
C ASP A 220 2.98 -14.69 1.59
N THR A 221 2.77 -13.37 1.65
CA THR A 221 3.38 -12.49 2.66
C THR A 221 2.35 -11.50 3.24
N LEU A 222 2.69 -10.80 4.31
CA LEU A 222 1.85 -9.74 4.92
C LEU A 222 2.28 -8.37 4.34
N LEU A 223 1.36 -7.62 3.73
CA LEU A 223 1.56 -6.19 3.46
C LEU A 223 1.04 -5.39 4.65
N THR A 224 1.89 -4.54 5.21
CA THR A 224 1.50 -3.62 6.28
C THR A 224 0.39 -2.68 5.76
N GLY A 225 -0.73 -2.58 6.50
CA GLY A 225 -1.88 -1.74 6.14
C GLY A 225 -2.99 -2.44 5.35
N TYR A 226 -2.68 -3.35 4.42
CA TYR A 226 -3.67 -3.97 3.50
C TYR A 226 -4.00 -5.45 3.78
N GLY A 227 -3.36 -6.04 4.80
CA GLY A 227 -3.52 -7.46 5.14
C GLY A 227 -2.51 -8.36 4.42
N ARG A 228 -2.81 -9.66 4.27
CA ARG A 228 -1.98 -10.58 3.48
C ARG A 228 -2.10 -10.24 1.98
N ASP A 229 -0.98 -9.95 1.35
CA ASP A 229 -0.83 -9.74 -0.09
C ASP A 229 0.60 -10.11 -0.49
N PHE A 230 0.86 -10.32 -1.78
CA PHE A 230 2.14 -10.90 -2.21
C PHE A 230 3.35 -10.01 -1.88
N LYS A 231 4.53 -10.62 -1.64
CA LYS A 231 5.79 -9.87 -1.56
C LYS A 231 6.12 -9.31 -2.95
N SER A 232 6.41 -8.02 -3.05
CA SER A 232 6.63 -7.32 -4.33
C SER A 232 7.65 -8.00 -5.23
N ASP A 233 8.78 -8.42 -4.65
CA ASP A 233 9.92 -8.94 -5.41
C ASP A 233 9.63 -10.34 -5.99
N ASP A 234 8.99 -11.21 -5.20
CA ASP A 234 8.59 -12.55 -5.65
C ASP A 234 7.47 -12.49 -6.69
N LEU A 235 6.56 -11.53 -6.54
CA LEU A 235 5.47 -11.30 -7.50
C LEU A 235 6.00 -10.73 -8.82
N SER A 236 6.92 -9.78 -8.75
CA SER A 236 7.54 -9.13 -9.93
C SER A 236 8.23 -10.14 -10.83
N ASN A 237 9.01 -11.07 -10.27
CA ASN A 237 9.69 -12.12 -11.04
C ASN A 237 8.75 -12.97 -11.91
N VAL A 238 7.48 -13.11 -11.50
CA VAL A 238 6.50 -13.92 -12.19
C VAL A 238 5.65 -13.09 -13.17
N VAL A 239 5.28 -11.87 -12.80
CA VAL A 239 4.47 -11.00 -13.68
C VAL A 239 5.31 -10.27 -14.74
N ASN A 240 6.58 -9.97 -14.44
CA ASN A 240 7.43 -9.13 -15.26
C ASN A 240 8.25 -9.94 -16.26
N THR A 241 7.57 -10.78 -17.04
CA THR A 241 8.17 -11.50 -18.17
C THR A 241 7.71 -10.90 -19.49
N ASP A 242 8.50 -11.08 -20.55
CA ASP A 242 8.17 -10.58 -21.89
C ASP A 242 6.85 -11.17 -22.39
N GLN A 243 6.63 -12.48 -22.17
CA GLN A 243 5.39 -13.16 -22.56
C GLN A 243 4.17 -12.61 -21.82
N VAL A 244 4.23 -12.48 -20.49
CA VAL A 244 3.11 -11.91 -19.71
C VAL A 244 2.84 -10.46 -20.12
N SER A 245 3.89 -9.68 -20.38
CA SER A 245 3.75 -8.29 -20.86
C SER A 245 3.08 -8.21 -22.24
N CYS A 246 3.38 -9.16 -23.14
CA CYS A 246 2.68 -9.29 -24.42
C CYS A 246 1.21 -9.69 -24.23
N ASP A 247 0.93 -10.67 -23.37
CA ASP A 247 -0.44 -11.10 -23.08
C ASP A 247 -1.29 -9.95 -22.51
N ILE A 248 -0.71 -9.14 -21.61
CA ILE A 248 -1.36 -7.96 -21.03
C ILE A 248 -1.67 -6.92 -22.12
N PHE A 249 -0.73 -6.68 -23.04
CA PHE A 249 -0.96 -5.80 -24.18
C PHE A 249 -2.07 -6.33 -25.07
N ASP A 250 -2.04 -7.61 -25.46
CA ASP A 250 -3.03 -8.20 -26.35
C ASP A 250 -4.43 -8.19 -25.73
N ALA A 251 -4.53 -8.46 -24.42
CA ALA A 251 -5.75 -8.34 -23.66
C ALA A 251 -6.29 -6.90 -23.69
N TRP A 252 -5.43 -5.90 -23.39
CA TRP A 252 -5.83 -4.50 -23.43
C TRP A 252 -6.22 -4.07 -24.84
N ASN A 253 -5.45 -4.45 -25.86
CA ASN A 253 -5.69 -4.07 -27.23
C ASN A 253 -7.02 -4.63 -27.75
N LYS A 254 -7.35 -5.87 -27.37
CA LYS A 254 -8.60 -6.52 -27.75
C LYS A 254 -9.83 -5.94 -27.05
N HIS A 255 -9.72 -5.65 -25.75
CA HIS A 255 -10.90 -5.35 -24.91
C HIS A 255 -11.05 -3.88 -24.54
N ALA A 256 -9.98 -3.09 -24.61
CA ALA A 256 -9.92 -1.73 -24.06
C ALA A 256 -9.32 -0.69 -25.01
N ASN A 257 -8.91 -1.04 -26.23
CA ASN A 257 -8.32 -0.07 -27.16
C ASN A 257 -9.32 0.99 -27.66
N ASP A 258 -10.62 0.74 -27.57
CA ASP A 258 -11.67 1.72 -27.84
C ASP A 258 -11.83 2.74 -26.69
N ARG A 259 -11.26 2.46 -25.51
CA ARG A 259 -11.34 3.32 -24.33
C ARG A 259 -10.40 4.52 -24.44
N LYS A 260 -10.84 5.66 -23.90
CA LYS A 260 -10.12 6.94 -23.99
C LYS A 260 -8.98 7.02 -22.98
N ARG A 261 -9.18 6.51 -21.75
CA ARG A 261 -8.27 6.68 -20.62
C ARG A 261 -8.21 5.43 -19.75
N THR A 262 -7.14 4.65 -19.93
CA THR A 262 -6.81 3.49 -19.10
C THR A 262 -5.85 3.87 -17.96
N LEU A 263 -6.26 3.62 -16.73
CA LEU A 263 -5.39 3.67 -15.55
C LEU A 263 -4.91 2.25 -15.20
N ALA A 264 -3.60 2.02 -15.27
CA ALA A 264 -3.00 0.72 -15.05
C ALA A 264 -2.30 0.63 -13.68
N PHE A 265 -2.63 -0.40 -12.90
CA PHE A 265 -2.03 -0.67 -11.59
C PHE A 265 -1.01 -1.80 -11.69
N CYS A 266 0.27 -1.46 -11.50
CA CYS A 266 1.39 -2.39 -11.62
C CYS A 266 1.92 -2.86 -10.26
N VAL A 267 2.79 -3.88 -10.29
CA VAL A 267 3.38 -4.49 -9.08
C VAL A 267 4.48 -3.62 -8.50
N ASP A 268 5.46 -3.25 -9.32
CA ASP A 268 6.64 -2.51 -8.90
C ASP A 268 7.24 -1.67 -10.02
N ARG A 269 8.41 -1.08 -9.68
CA ARG A 269 9.42 -0.43 -10.51
C ARG A 269 9.42 -0.88 -11.96
N ASP A 270 9.96 -2.07 -12.07
CA ASP A 270 10.46 -2.60 -13.31
C ASP A 270 9.30 -3.15 -14.13
N HIS A 271 8.29 -3.73 -13.47
CA HIS A 271 7.08 -4.18 -14.15
C HIS A 271 6.33 -3.03 -14.83
N ALA A 272 6.13 -1.90 -14.14
CA ALA A 272 5.43 -0.76 -14.73
C ALA A 272 6.20 -0.15 -15.92
N LYS A 273 7.52 -0.03 -15.80
CA LYS A 273 8.38 0.47 -16.89
C LYS A 273 8.39 -0.49 -18.08
N ASN A 274 8.46 -1.79 -17.84
CA ASN A 274 8.43 -2.78 -18.90
C ASN A 274 7.10 -2.73 -19.65
N LEU A 275 5.96 -2.74 -18.96
CA LEU A 275 4.65 -2.57 -19.60
C LEU A 275 4.54 -1.25 -20.38
N PHE A 276 5.06 -0.15 -19.82
CA PHE A 276 5.14 1.13 -20.53
C PHE A 276 5.88 0.99 -21.86
N TYR A 277 7.06 0.36 -21.88
CA TYR A 277 7.83 0.15 -23.11
C TYR A 277 7.14 -0.80 -24.09
N HIS A 278 6.51 -1.88 -23.61
CA HIS A 278 5.76 -2.82 -24.45
C HIS A 278 4.61 -2.12 -25.19
N PHE A 279 3.86 -1.27 -24.51
CA PHE A 279 2.75 -0.52 -25.09
C PHE A 279 3.26 0.60 -26.02
N ALA A 280 4.28 1.35 -25.59
CA ALA A 280 4.86 2.44 -26.37
C ALA A 280 5.49 1.95 -27.68
N ALA A 281 6.21 0.82 -27.66
CA ALA A 281 6.80 0.20 -28.85
C ALA A 281 5.74 -0.24 -29.88
N ARG A 282 4.49 -0.40 -29.45
CA ARG A 282 3.33 -0.78 -30.29
C ARG A 282 2.45 0.43 -30.65
N GLY A 283 2.97 1.65 -30.45
CA GLY A 283 2.34 2.90 -30.88
C GLY A 283 1.29 3.47 -29.92
N VAL A 284 1.13 2.92 -28.72
CA VAL A 284 0.21 3.47 -27.73
C VAL A 284 0.86 4.65 -27.00
N VAL A 285 0.16 5.78 -26.91
CA VAL A 285 0.65 6.94 -26.15
C VAL A 285 0.48 6.69 -24.66
N CYS A 286 1.60 6.41 -23.99
CA CYS A 286 1.64 6.00 -22.59
C CYS A 286 2.25 7.07 -21.67
N GLY A 287 1.95 6.96 -20.38
CA GLY A 287 2.61 7.68 -19.30
C GLY A 287 2.94 6.74 -18.15
N TYR A 288 3.88 7.15 -17.29
CA TYR A 288 4.28 6.40 -16.11
C TYR A 288 4.50 7.34 -14.92
N VAL A 289 4.03 6.96 -13.74
CA VAL A 289 4.21 7.70 -12.48
C VAL A 289 4.45 6.74 -11.31
N ASP A 290 5.47 7.04 -10.51
CA ASP A 290 5.77 6.37 -9.24
C ASP A 290 5.99 7.38 -8.09
N GLY A 291 6.34 6.84 -6.91
CA GLY A 291 6.60 7.62 -5.70
C GLY A 291 7.74 8.63 -5.83
N ASP A 292 8.75 8.35 -6.66
CA ASP A 292 9.95 9.21 -6.83
C ASP A 292 9.84 10.17 -8.02
N THR A 293 8.81 10.03 -8.85
CA THR A 293 8.55 10.92 -9.97
C THR A 293 8.47 12.36 -9.45
N PRO A 294 9.35 13.28 -9.91
CA PRO A 294 9.39 14.65 -9.42
C PRO A 294 8.03 15.34 -9.53
N LEU A 295 7.68 16.17 -8.54
CA LEU A 295 6.33 16.75 -8.43
C LEU A 295 5.88 17.49 -9.70
N ALA A 296 6.77 18.25 -10.33
CA ALA A 296 6.47 18.96 -11.57
C ALA A 296 6.17 18.00 -12.73
N ALA A 297 7.01 16.98 -12.91
CA ALA A 297 6.81 15.95 -13.93
C ALA A 297 5.53 15.14 -13.68
N ARG A 298 5.24 14.78 -12.42
CA ARG A 298 4.00 14.10 -12.01
C ARG A 298 2.77 14.93 -12.38
N LYS A 299 2.76 16.22 -12.05
CA LYS A 299 1.65 17.14 -12.37
C LYS A 299 1.42 17.22 -13.87
N GLU A 300 2.49 17.36 -14.66
CA GLU A 300 2.38 17.42 -16.11
C GLU A 300 1.85 16.12 -16.72
N THR A 301 2.37 14.96 -16.29
CA THR A 301 1.86 13.66 -16.76
C THR A 301 0.37 13.48 -16.43
N ILE A 302 -0.05 13.86 -15.23
CA ILE A 302 -1.46 13.83 -14.82
C ILE A 302 -2.31 14.75 -15.70
N ARG A 303 -1.84 15.97 -15.98
CA ARG A 303 -2.53 16.92 -16.86
C ARG A 303 -2.71 16.34 -18.27
N ARG A 304 -1.63 15.83 -18.87
CA ARG A 304 -1.66 15.19 -20.20
C ARG A 304 -2.60 13.99 -20.25
N PHE A 305 -2.69 13.20 -19.17
CA PHE A 305 -3.66 12.11 -19.07
C PHE A 305 -5.10 12.62 -18.93
N ALA A 306 -5.34 13.64 -18.11
CA ALA A 306 -6.65 14.28 -17.99
C ALA A 306 -7.13 14.84 -19.34
N ASP A 307 -6.24 15.50 -20.08
CA ASP A 307 -6.49 16.10 -21.40
C ASP A 307 -6.62 15.05 -22.52
N GLY A 308 -6.42 13.76 -22.22
CA GLY A 308 -6.53 12.67 -23.21
C GLY A 308 -5.33 12.53 -24.15
N GLN A 309 -4.24 13.26 -23.90
CA GLN A 309 -2.99 13.12 -24.66
C GLN A 309 -2.25 11.83 -24.32
N ILE A 310 -2.46 11.29 -23.12
CA ILE A 310 -1.99 9.96 -22.72
C ILE A 310 -3.20 9.05 -22.67
N LYS A 311 -3.11 7.90 -23.33
CA LYS A 311 -4.18 6.89 -23.38
C LYS A 311 -4.07 5.90 -22.23
N VAL A 312 -2.85 5.49 -21.90
CA VAL A 312 -2.57 4.51 -20.82
C VAL A 312 -1.59 5.10 -19.81
N LEU A 313 -1.99 5.19 -18.55
CA LEU A 313 -1.15 5.68 -17.46
C LEU A 313 -0.81 4.54 -16.50
N PHE A 314 0.46 4.12 -16.50
CA PHE A 314 0.99 3.11 -15.59
C PHE A 314 1.38 3.74 -14.25
N ASN A 315 0.99 3.10 -13.15
CA ASN A 315 1.32 3.58 -11.81
C ASN A 315 1.81 2.46 -10.88
N ILE A 316 2.43 2.87 -9.77
CA ILE A 316 2.76 1.98 -8.65
C ILE A 316 2.39 2.68 -7.34
N LEU A 317 1.30 2.26 -6.72
CA LEU A 317 0.83 2.74 -5.40
C LEU A 317 0.59 4.26 -5.28
N VAL A 318 0.68 5.03 -6.37
CA VAL A 318 0.47 6.49 -6.39
C VAL A 318 -1.01 6.84 -6.47
N PHE A 319 -1.77 6.16 -7.33
CA PHE A 319 -3.20 6.47 -7.54
C PHE A 319 -4.14 5.44 -6.90
N THR A 320 -3.63 4.65 -5.95
CA THR A 320 -4.50 3.80 -5.12
C THR A 320 -5.42 4.67 -4.27
N GLU A 321 -4.94 5.85 -3.85
CA GLU A 321 -5.66 6.81 -3.03
C GLU A 321 -5.42 8.25 -3.51
N GLY A 322 -6.36 9.16 -3.24
CA GLY A 322 -6.16 10.58 -3.56
C GLY A 322 -6.02 10.94 -5.04
N PHE A 323 -6.39 10.07 -6.00
CA PHE A 323 -6.50 10.46 -7.41
C PHE A 323 -7.96 10.67 -7.80
N ASP A 324 -8.23 11.83 -8.42
CA ASP A 324 -9.57 12.30 -8.76
C ASP A 324 -9.63 12.72 -10.23
N LEU A 325 -9.85 11.73 -11.11
CA LEU A 325 -10.08 11.96 -12.54
C LEU A 325 -11.34 11.19 -12.96
N PRO A 326 -12.51 11.84 -13.02
CA PRO A 326 -13.78 11.17 -13.34
C PRO A 326 -13.83 10.50 -14.71
N SER A 327 -13.05 11.03 -15.66
CA SER A 327 -13.03 10.61 -17.08
C SER A 327 -12.26 9.32 -17.36
N ILE A 328 -11.72 8.64 -16.33
CA ILE A 328 -11.15 7.29 -16.47
C ILE A 328 -12.27 6.32 -16.85
N ASP A 329 -12.17 5.68 -18.01
CA ASP A 329 -13.15 4.72 -18.54
C ASP A 329 -12.61 3.28 -18.63
N CYS A 330 -11.36 3.06 -18.22
CA CYS A 330 -10.78 1.74 -18.08
C CYS A 330 -9.80 1.64 -16.89
N ILE A 331 -9.93 0.59 -16.09
CA ILE A 331 -8.98 0.18 -15.06
C ILE A 331 -8.30 -1.11 -15.53
N LEU A 332 -6.98 -1.08 -15.69
CA LEU A 332 -6.16 -2.25 -16.00
C LEU A 332 -5.50 -2.77 -14.73
N LEU A 333 -5.95 -3.93 -14.24
CA LEU A 333 -5.37 -4.61 -13.08
C LEU A 333 -4.23 -5.52 -13.53
N ALA A 334 -3.04 -4.95 -13.70
CA ALA A 334 -1.83 -5.68 -14.08
C ALA A 334 -1.12 -6.33 -12.88
N ARG A 335 -1.60 -6.12 -11.66
CA ARG A 335 -1.05 -6.73 -10.44
C ARG A 335 -2.04 -7.75 -9.85
N PRO A 336 -1.58 -8.97 -9.51
CA PRO A 336 -2.36 -9.86 -8.68
C PRO A 336 -2.52 -9.22 -7.29
N SER A 337 -3.75 -9.19 -6.76
CA SER A 337 -3.98 -8.73 -5.39
C SER A 337 -4.90 -9.65 -4.62
N LYS A 338 -4.50 -10.00 -3.40
CA LYS A 338 -5.33 -10.72 -2.43
C LYS A 338 -6.02 -9.79 -1.43
N SER A 339 -5.80 -8.47 -1.53
CA SER A 339 -6.39 -7.49 -0.62
C SER A 339 -7.69 -6.92 -1.19
N PRO A 340 -8.86 -7.22 -0.57
CA PRO A 340 -10.13 -6.63 -0.98
C PRO A 340 -10.12 -5.11 -0.89
N SER A 341 -9.47 -4.55 0.16
CA SER A 341 -9.41 -3.10 0.37
C SER A 341 -8.70 -2.40 -0.79
N LEU A 342 -7.53 -2.93 -1.17
CA LEU A 342 -6.75 -2.38 -2.27
C LEU A 342 -7.48 -2.51 -3.60
N LEU A 343 -8.11 -3.66 -3.85
CA LEU A 343 -8.89 -3.89 -5.07
C LEU A 343 -10.07 -2.91 -5.19
N THR A 344 -10.84 -2.71 -4.12
CA THR A 344 -11.94 -1.72 -4.09
C THR A 344 -11.44 -0.29 -4.30
N GLN A 345 -10.27 0.06 -3.76
CA GLN A 345 -9.67 1.38 -3.96
C GLN A 345 -9.21 1.61 -5.41
N MET A 346 -8.59 0.60 -6.04
CA MET A 346 -8.13 0.65 -7.43
C MET A 346 -9.31 0.77 -8.40
N ILE A 347 -10.28 -0.14 -8.29
CA ILE A 347 -11.48 -0.16 -9.14
C ILE A 347 -12.35 1.07 -8.88
N GLY A 348 -12.42 1.53 -7.63
CA GLY A 348 -13.13 2.74 -7.22
C GLY A 348 -12.66 4.02 -7.92
N ARG A 349 -11.50 4.02 -8.61
CA ARG A 349 -11.10 5.14 -9.46
C ARG A 349 -11.99 5.26 -10.70
N GLY A 350 -12.53 4.15 -11.17
CA GLY A 350 -13.41 4.04 -12.32
C GLY A 350 -14.91 4.24 -12.03
N THR A 351 -15.34 4.45 -10.78
CA THR A 351 -16.78 4.53 -10.44
C THR A 351 -17.38 5.92 -10.60
N ARG A 352 -16.59 6.94 -10.90
CA ARG A 352 -17.09 8.32 -11.03
C ARG A 352 -17.77 8.54 -12.38
N ILE A 353 -18.78 9.40 -12.38
CA ILE A 353 -19.54 9.81 -13.58
C ILE A 353 -18.76 10.88 -14.35
N ALA A 354 -18.81 10.81 -15.67
CA ALA A 354 -18.33 11.82 -16.59
C ALA A 354 -19.25 11.88 -17.82
N GLU A 355 -19.34 13.04 -18.48
CA GLU A 355 -20.29 13.32 -19.57
C GLU A 355 -20.22 12.30 -20.73
N ASP A 356 -19.01 11.85 -21.08
CA ASP A 356 -18.76 10.90 -22.18
C ASP A 356 -18.64 9.43 -21.73
N LYS A 357 -18.98 9.12 -20.48
CA LYS A 357 -18.67 7.82 -19.87
C LYS A 357 -19.93 7.05 -19.52
N THR A 358 -20.19 6.00 -20.28
CA THR A 358 -21.34 5.09 -20.07
C THR A 358 -21.06 4.02 -19.02
N ASN A 359 -19.86 3.46 -19.04
CA ASN A 359 -19.35 2.48 -18.07
C ASN A 359 -17.84 2.64 -17.93
N CYS A 360 -17.28 2.03 -16.89
CA CYS A 360 -15.85 1.81 -16.79
C CYS A 360 -15.53 0.32 -16.95
N LEU A 361 -14.66 -0.03 -17.89
CA LEU A 361 -14.15 -1.38 -18.01
C LEU A 361 -13.12 -1.64 -16.91
N VAL A 362 -13.23 -2.77 -16.22
CA VAL A 362 -12.23 -3.32 -15.31
C VAL A 362 -11.65 -4.55 -15.98
N LEU A 363 -10.44 -4.40 -16.53
CA LEU A 363 -9.72 -5.46 -17.20
C LEU A 363 -8.74 -6.11 -16.22
N ASP A 364 -9.07 -7.34 -15.80
CA ASP A 364 -8.26 -8.14 -14.88
C ASP A 364 -7.46 -9.20 -15.64
N VAL A 365 -6.17 -8.93 -15.80
CA VAL A 365 -5.19 -9.78 -16.51
C VAL A 365 -4.30 -10.56 -15.54
N ALA A 366 -4.51 -10.34 -14.24
CA ALA A 366 -3.66 -10.83 -13.17
C ALA A 366 -4.33 -11.92 -12.32
N HIS A 367 -5.49 -12.41 -12.78
CA HIS A 367 -6.30 -13.41 -12.10
C HIS A 367 -6.69 -13.02 -10.65
N SER A 368 -6.86 -11.72 -10.38
CA SER A 368 -7.40 -11.29 -9.07
C SER A 368 -8.85 -11.77 -8.90
N HIS A 369 -9.56 -11.92 -10.03
CA HIS A 369 -10.80 -12.66 -10.23
C HIS A 369 -10.51 -14.05 -10.81
N ARG A 370 -11.06 -15.10 -10.20
CA ARG A 370 -10.94 -16.47 -10.72
C ARG A 370 -11.82 -16.68 -11.95
N VAL A 371 -11.17 -16.82 -13.10
CA VAL A 371 -11.80 -17.41 -14.29
C VAL A 371 -11.82 -18.94 -14.14
N LYS A 372 -12.99 -19.59 -14.23
CA LYS A 372 -13.09 -21.06 -14.39
C LYS A 372 -13.36 -21.37 -15.85
N LYS A 373 -12.96 -22.54 -16.33
CA LYS A 373 -13.49 -23.10 -17.59
C LYS A 373 -14.58 -24.12 -17.24
N ASN A 374 -15.69 -24.10 -17.96
CA ASN A 374 -16.69 -25.15 -17.85
C ASN A 374 -16.17 -26.47 -18.44
N LYS A 375 -16.94 -27.55 -18.23
CA LYS A 375 -16.66 -28.88 -18.82
C LYS A 375 -16.58 -28.91 -20.36
N TYR A 376 -16.95 -27.80 -21.03
CA TYR A 376 -16.89 -27.62 -22.48
C TYR A 376 -15.73 -26.69 -22.91
N GLY A 377 -14.82 -26.33 -22.01
CA GLY A 377 -13.68 -25.47 -22.30
C GLY A 377 -14.01 -23.98 -22.42
N GLN A 378 -15.26 -23.57 -22.20
CA GLN A 378 -15.68 -22.17 -22.23
C GLN A 378 -15.37 -21.49 -20.90
N THR A 379 -14.84 -20.27 -20.96
CA THR A 379 -14.63 -19.39 -19.82
C THR A 379 -15.96 -19.11 -19.11
N ILE A 380 -16.10 -19.56 -17.86
CA ILE A 380 -17.11 -19.08 -16.90
C ILE A 380 -16.43 -18.13 -15.93
N HIS A 381 -16.99 -16.95 -15.73
CA HIS A 381 -16.69 -16.09 -14.59
C HIS A 381 -17.22 -16.79 -13.32
N ALA A 382 -16.39 -17.63 -12.70
CA ALA A 382 -16.74 -18.15 -11.39
C ALA A 382 -16.59 -17.00 -10.40
N GLY A 383 -17.66 -16.70 -9.66
CA GLY A 383 -17.60 -15.81 -8.51
C GLY A 383 -16.32 -16.09 -7.72
N SER A 384 -15.53 -15.03 -7.51
CA SER A 384 -14.15 -15.18 -7.07
C SER A 384 -14.08 -15.59 -5.58
N LEU A 385 -12.87 -15.84 -5.06
CA LEU A 385 -12.64 -15.89 -3.60
C LEU A 385 -13.04 -14.58 -2.90
N ILE A 386 -13.28 -13.53 -3.68
CA ILE A 386 -13.89 -12.26 -3.33
C ILE A 386 -15.07 -12.09 -4.29
N ASP A 387 -16.25 -12.58 -3.90
CA ASP A 387 -17.48 -12.33 -4.65
C ASP A 387 -17.57 -10.81 -4.92
N LEU A 388 -17.89 -10.38 -6.15
CA LEU A 388 -18.07 -8.96 -6.43
C LEU A 388 -19.17 -8.39 -5.53
N ALA A 389 -20.17 -9.23 -5.18
CA ALA A 389 -21.08 -8.94 -4.09
C ALA A 389 -20.31 -8.68 -2.79
N SER A 390 -19.43 -9.57 -2.32
CA SER A 390 -18.64 -9.34 -1.10
C SER A 390 -17.66 -8.15 -1.10
N LEU A 391 -17.18 -7.68 -2.26
CA LEU A 391 -16.38 -6.44 -2.38
C LEU A 391 -17.21 -5.18 -2.04
N PHE A 392 -18.51 -5.22 -2.34
CA PHE A 392 -19.45 -4.08 -2.23
C PHE A 392 -20.58 -4.31 -1.21
N TYR A 393 -20.70 -5.52 -0.67
CA TYR A 393 -21.68 -6.03 0.30
C TYR A 393 -20.94 -6.91 1.32
N PRO A 394 -20.29 -6.33 2.34
CA PRO A 394 -19.89 -7.12 3.50
C PRO A 394 -21.16 -7.72 4.14
N PRO A 395 -21.17 -9.00 4.57
CA PRO A 395 -22.28 -9.54 5.35
C PRO A 395 -22.52 -8.64 6.57
N LEU A 396 -23.75 -8.20 6.77
CA LEU A 396 -24.19 -7.42 7.94
C LEU A 396 -23.91 -8.18 9.25
N ASP A 397 -23.74 -9.49 9.14
CA ASP A 397 -23.86 -10.49 10.18
C ASP A 397 -22.53 -10.78 10.92
N LYS A 398 -21.43 -10.05 10.64
CA LYS A 398 -20.11 -10.29 11.27
C LYS A 398 -19.60 -9.20 12.20
N LEU A 399 -20.45 -8.22 12.52
CA LEU A 399 -20.23 -7.33 13.68
C LEU A 399 -21.04 -7.75 14.91
N ALA A 400 -22.00 -8.67 14.74
CA ALA A 400 -22.61 -9.41 15.83
C ALA A 400 -21.78 -10.68 16.07
N ASP A 401 -20.63 -10.55 16.73
CA ASP A 401 -20.22 -11.67 17.58
C ASP A 401 -21.20 -11.65 18.76
N ASP A 402 -22.19 -12.56 18.73
CA ASP A 402 -23.13 -12.84 19.83
C ASP A 402 -22.45 -13.37 21.11
N ASP A 403 -21.14 -13.14 21.28
CA ASP A 403 -20.31 -13.59 22.40
C ASP A 403 -19.35 -12.50 22.94
N VAL A 404 -19.65 -11.22 22.76
CA VAL A 404 -18.97 -10.15 23.52
C VAL A 404 -19.75 -9.89 24.82
N PRO A 405 -19.24 -10.23 26.02
CA PRO A 405 -19.92 -9.88 27.26
C PRO A 405 -20.02 -8.35 27.34
N THR A 406 -21.24 -7.86 27.55
CA THR A 406 -21.61 -6.47 27.86
C THR A 406 -20.96 -5.97 29.16
N LYS A 407 -19.62 -5.87 29.19
CA LYS A 407 -18.81 -5.47 30.35
C LYS A 407 -18.26 -4.05 30.28
N ARG A 408 -18.50 -3.28 29.20
CA ARG A 408 -18.02 -1.89 29.08
C ARG A 408 -18.72 -0.87 30.00
N LYS A 409 -19.80 -1.24 30.71
CA LYS A 409 -20.50 -0.33 31.63
C LYS A 409 -20.10 -0.43 33.12
N GLN A 410 -19.28 -1.39 33.56
CA GLN A 410 -19.13 -1.66 35.00
C GLN A 410 -17.73 -1.41 35.63
N ASN A 411 -16.66 -1.25 34.86
CA ASN A 411 -15.31 -1.14 35.43
C ASN A 411 -14.76 0.29 35.35
N ARG A 412 -15.36 1.25 36.07
CA ARG A 412 -14.77 2.59 36.26
C ARG A 412 -14.59 3.01 37.72
N SER A 413 -14.68 2.07 38.67
CA SER A 413 -14.35 2.31 40.08
C SER A 413 -13.18 1.43 40.54
N GLY A 414 -11.98 2.01 40.54
CA GLY A 414 -10.85 1.58 41.38
C GLY A 414 -9.81 0.68 40.70
N ARG A 415 -8.55 1.15 40.64
CA ARG A 415 -7.46 0.66 41.52
C ARG A 415 -6.08 1.20 41.10
N GLU A 416 -5.50 1.91 42.07
CA GLU A 416 -4.12 2.00 42.59
C GLU A 416 -2.91 1.47 41.80
N LEU A 417 -1.87 2.30 41.89
CA LEU A 417 -0.48 2.12 41.48
C LEU A 417 0.19 0.86 42.06
N CYS A 418 1.09 0.24 41.28
CA CYS A 418 2.32 -0.30 41.84
C CYS A 418 3.51 -0.30 40.86
N SER A 419 4.58 0.34 41.33
CA SER A 419 6.00 0.46 40.93
C SER A 419 6.74 -0.89 40.69
N ARG A 420 7.89 -1.06 39.98
CA ARG A 420 9.28 -0.48 40.12
C ARG A 420 10.23 -1.02 38.99
N PHE A 421 11.07 -0.13 38.41
CA PHE A 421 12.53 -0.16 37.99
C PHE A 421 13.25 -1.41 37.37
N PRO A 422 14.50 -1.32 36.80
CA PRO A 422 15.14 -0.34 35.88
C PRO A 422 16.06 -0.95 34.73
N VAL A 423 16.30 -0.11 33.71
CA VAL A 423 17.51 0.21 32.88
C VAL A 423 18.77 -0.69 32.84
N GLY A 424 19.30 -0.91 31.61
CA GLY A 424 20.74 -1.08 31.29
C GLY A 424 20.98 -1.66 29.88
N GLY A 425 21.39 -0.89 28.85
CA GLY A 425 22.78 -0.72 28.35
C GLY A 425 23.19 -1.87 27.39
N ARG A 426 23.74 -1.74 26.18
CA ARG A 426 24.61 -0.74 25.52
C ARG A 426 24.43 -0.82 23.98
N ALA A 427 24.85 0.22 23.27
CA ALA A 427 24.94 0.28 21.81
C ALA A 427 26.40 0.20 21.30
N LEU A 428 26.50 -0.03 19.98
CA LEU A 428 27.58 0.24 18.99
C LEU A 428 28.32 -0.99 18.40
N PRO A 429 28.87 -0.93 17.16
CA PRO A 429 28.79 0.09 16.10
C PRO A 429 28.48 -0.42 14.66
N ASP A 430 28.19 0.54 13.78
CA ASP A 430 27.96 0.44 12.32
C ASP A 430 29.23 0.18 11.46
N GLU A 431 28.97 -0.37 10.26
CA GLU A 431 29.64 -0.23 8.95
C GLU A 431 31.16 0.00 8.88
N HIS A 432 31.92 -0.91 8.23
CA HIS A 432 33.08 -0.67 7.33
C HIS A 432 33.49 -1.99 6.60
N PHE A 433 34.24 -1.86 5.49
CA PHE A 433 34.88 -2.86 4.60
C PHE A 433 34.21 -3.18 3.25
N ILE A 434 34.52 -2.32 2.27
CA ILE A 434 34.70 -2.67 0.85
C ILE A 434 36.15 -2.30 0.52
N GLY A 435 37.02 -3.26 0.19
CA GLY A 435 38.38 -2.95 -0.28
C GLY A 435 39.38 -4.09 -0.27
N ASP A 436 39.50 -4.82 0.85
CA ASP A 436 40.52 -5.86 1.03
C ASP A 436 39.88 -7.26 1.15
N ALA A 437 40.63 -8.31 0.82
CA ALA A 437 40.22 -9.69 1.08
C ALA A 437 39.82 -9.82 2.56
N LEU A 438 38.71 -10.50 2.83
CA LEU A 438 38.30 -10.76 4.21
C LEU A 438 39.35 -11.66 4.85
N SER A 439 39.95 -11.23 5.96
CA SER A 439 40.78 -12.16 6.71
C SER A 439 39.93 -13.26 7.34
N ALA A 440 40.42 -14.50 7.31
CA ALA A 440 39.76 -15.63 7.96
C ALA A 440 39.49 -15.32 9.44
N GLU A 441 40.42 -14.64 10.09
CA GLU A 441 40.33 -14.14 11.47
C GLU A 441 39.16 -13.16 11.64
N SER A 442 38.99 -12.21 10.72
CA SER A 442 37.85 -11.27 10.72
C SER A 442 36.52 -11.98 10.54
N VAL A 443 36.48 -13.01 9.68
CA VAL A 443 35.26 -13.82 9.48
C VAL A 443 34.93 -14.62 10.74
N ILE A 444 35.93 -15.18 11.41
CA ILE A 444 35.76 -15.94 12.65
C ILE A 444 35.31 -15.04 13.79
N GLU A 445 35.93 -13.88 13.97
CA GLU A 445 35.50 -12.89 14.95
C GLU A 445 34.05 -12.45 14.70
N TYR A 446 33.69 -12.23 13.43
CA TYR A 446 32.34 -11.90 13.02
C TYR A 446 31.34 -13.04 13.31
N LEU A 447 31.73 -14.30 13.14
CA LEU A 447 30.91 -15.48 13.48
C LEU A 447 30.77 -15.69 14.99
N ARG A 448 31.82 -15.39 15.76
CA ARG A 448 31.80 -15.48 17.24
C ARG A 448 30.92 -14.40 17.86
N ASN A 449 30.89 -13.21 17.26
CA ASN A 449 30.06 -12.09 17.70
C ASN A 449 28.59 -12.20 17.23
N TYR A 450 28.25 -13.24 16.46
CA TYR A 450 26.88 -13.46 16.00
C TYR A 450 25.94 -13.76 17.17
N THR A 451 24.92 -12.92 17.35
CA THR A 451 23.86 -13.14 18.33
C THR A 451 22.56 -13.59 17.64
N PRO A 452 22.10 -14.84 17.85
CA PRO A 452 20.88 -15.36 17.25
C PRO A 452 19.64 -14.55 17.67
N LYS A 453 18.91 -13.99 16.70
CA LYS A 453 17.68 -13.21 16.92
C LYS A 453 16.45 -14.11 17.04
N TRP A 454 16.51 -15.31 16.50
CA TRP A 454 15.38 -16.25 16.44
C TRP A 454 15.78 -17.63 16.97
N SER A 455 14.85 -18.35 17.59
CA SER A 455 15.12 -19.67 18.20
C SER A 455 15.69 -20.69 17.21
N TRP A 456 15.24 -20.66 15.95
CA TRP A 456 15.70 -21.58 14.91
C TRP A 456 17.15 -21.34 14.48
N GLU A 457 17.69 -20.13 14.69
CA GLU A 457 19.06 -19.77 14.35
C GLU A 457 20.08 -20.43 15.28
N ARG A 458 19.64 -20.92 16.45
CA ARG A 458 20.48 -21.62 17.44
C ARG A 458 20.67 -23.11 17.14
N ASN A 459 19.86 -23.67 16.24
CA ASN A 459 19.97 -25.08 15.86
C ASN A 459 21.23 -25.30 15.02
N ASP A 460 21.79 -26.51 15.04
CA ASP A 460 22.92 -26.87 14.20
C ASP A 460 22.60 -26.72 12.70
N ALA A 461 23.58 -26.24 11.93
CA ALA A 461 23.50 -26.21 10.49
C ALA A 461 23.33 -27.63 9.94
N THR A 462 22.40 -27.79 8.99
CA THR A 462 22.16 -29.09 8.34
C THR A 462 23.34 -29.49 7.45
N ASP A 463 23.51 -30.80 7.18
CA ASP A 463 24.57 -31.31 6.30
C ASP A 463 24.57 -30.63 4.92
N LYS A 464 23.38 -30.31 4.40
CA LYS A 464 23.23 -29.57 3.13
C LYS A 464 23.76 -28.13 3.24
N GLN A 465 23.53 -27.45 4.36
CA GLN A 465 24.07 -26.10 4.60
C GLN A 465 25.58 -26.12 4.79
N ARG A 466 26.11 -27.11 5.51
CA ARG A 466 27.56 -27.31 5.71
C ARG A 466 28.25 -27.59 4.37
N ALA A 467 27.72 -28.52 3.57
CA ALA A 467 28.24 -28.81 2.24
C ALA A 467 28.23 -27.58 1.31
N PHE A 468 27.17 -26.77 1.38
CA PHE A 468 27.09 -25.53 0.62
C PHE A 468 28.12 -24.49 1.07
N ILE A 469 28.32 -24.33 2.39
CA ILE A 469 29.33 -23.43 2.95
C ILE A 469 30.74 -23.84 2.54
N ARG A 470 31.09 -25.13 2.63
CA ARG A 470 32.40 -25.63 2.16
C ARG A 470 32.63 -25.26 0.70
N SER A 471 31.64 -25.51 -0.17
CA SER A 471 31.70 -25.10 -1.59
C SER A 471 31.82 -23.59 -1.79
N LEU A 472 31.23 -22.78 -0.91
CA LEU A 472 31.24 -21.32 -1.01
C LEU A 472 32.58 -20.74 -0.56
N VAL A 473 33.14 -21.26 0.53
CA VAL A 473 34.45 -20.90 1.10
C VAL A 473 35.57 -21.22 0.11
N THR A 474 35.60 -22.44 -0.45
CA THR A 474 36.58 -22.82 -1.48
C THR A 474 36.48 -21.91 -2.73
N ARG A 475 35.27 -21.51 -3.13
CA ARG A 475 35.08 -20.58 -4.26
C ARG A 475 35.53 -19.16 -3.95
N ALA A 476 35.35 -18.71 -2.71
CA ALA A 476 35.79 -17.39 -2.27
C ALA A 476 37.32 -17.31 -2.16
N MET A 477 37.99 -18.36 -1.67
CA MET A 477 39.45 -18.50 -1.73
C MET A 477 39.97 -18.43 -3.16
N HIS A 478 39.41 -19.23 -4.07
CA HIS A 478 39.82 -19.22 -5.47
C HIS A 478 39.65 -17.86 -6.16
N LYS A 479 38.78 -16.99 -5.63
CA LYS A 479 38.54 -15.64 -6.13
C LYS A 479 39.35 -14.57 -5.41
N GLY A 480 40.22 -14.94 -4.46
CA GLY A 480 40.99 -13.99 -3.65
C GLY A 480 40.13 -13.13 -2.72
N ILE A 481 38.92 -13.60 -2.38
CA ILE A 481 37.96 -12.90 -1.50
C ILE A 481 38.22 -13.24 -0.03
N LEU A 482 38.77 -14.42 0.21
CA LEU A 482 39.26 -14.93 1.48
C LEU A 482 40.77 -15.16 1.34
N ASP A 483 41.51 -14.89 2.42
CA ASP A 483 42.97 -15.10 2.49
C ASP A 483 43.36 -16.52 2.92
N ASP A 484 42.52 -17.17 3.74
CA ASP A 484 42.68 -18.55 4.22
C ASP A 484 41.30 -19.24 4.37
N ASP A 485 41.19 -20.52 3.95
CA ASP A 485 40.01 -21.35 4.15
C ASP A 485 40.15 -22.41 5.25
N GLU A 486 41.35 -22.77 5.69
CA GLU A 486 41.57 -23.93 6.53
C GLU A 486 40.84 -23.80 7.88
N MET A 487 40.93 -22.61 8.50
CA MET A 487 40.22 -22.31 9.75
C MET A 487 38.69 -22.18 9.60
N ILE A 488 38.18 -21.71 8.46
CA ILE A 488 36.72 -21.57 8.25
C ILE A 488 36.10 -22.93 7.95
N LEU A 489 36.81 -23.77 7.20
CA LEU A 489 36.41 -25.13 6.89
C LEU A 489 36.39 -26.00 8.15
N SER A 490 37.36 -25.84 9.07
CA SER A 490 37.38 -26.56 10.35
C SER A 490 36.20 -26.19 11.27
N LEU A 491 35.71 -24.96 11.21
CA LEU A 491 34.56 -24.49 11.99
C LEU A 491 33.20 -24.83 11.35
N THR A 492 33.18 -25.25 10.10
CA THR A 492 31.93 -25.46 9.34
C THR A 492 31.03 -26.53 9.98
N ASP A 493 31.62 -27.49 10.71
CA ASP A 493 30.87 -28.54 11.41
C ASP A 493 30.26 -28.13 12.75
N GLU A 494 30.63 -26.95 13.26
CA GLU A 494 30.16 -26.42 14.55
C GLU A 494 29.22 -25.21 14.36
N LEU A 495 28.91 -24.85 13.11
CA LEU A 495 28.06 -23.69 12.83
C LEU A 495 26.60 -23.94 13.19
N THR A 496 26.01 -22.96 13.85
CA THR A 496 24.55 -22.84 13.98
C THR A 496 23.92 -22.38 12.66
N LYS A 497 22.61 -22.58 12.47
CA LYS A 497 21.87 -22.15 11.28
C LYS A 497 21.95 -20.64 11.05
N GLY A 498 22.00 -19.84 12.13
CA GLY A 498 22.17 -18.40 12.06
C GLY A 498 23.55 -18.00 11.53
N GLN A 499 24.61 -18.58 12.09
CA GLN A 499 25.98 -18.35 11.64
C GLN A 499 26.19 -18.83 10.20
N ALA A 500 25.64 -20.00 9.85
CA ALA A 500 25.67 -20.56 8.51
C ALA A 500 25.02 -19.63 7.48
N LYS A 501 23.81 -19.13 7.77
CA LYS A 501 23.10 -18.18 6.90
C LYS A 501 23.88 -16.87 6.75
N MET A 502 24.40 -16.34 7.85
CA MET A 502 25.17 -15.10 7.82
C MET A 502 26.44 -15.23 6.97
N LEU A 503 27.18 -16.34 7.12
CA LEU A 503 28.38 -16.61 6.32
C LEU A 503 28.05 -16.74 4.84
N ILE A 504 26.95 -17.44 4.50
CA ILE A 504 26.46 -17.56 3.13
C ILE A 504 26.14 -16.18 2.54
N ASP A 505 25.37 -15.35 3.26
CA ASP A 505 24.97 -14.02 2.78
C ASP A 505 26.20 -13.13 2.56
N LYS A 506 27.19 -13.19 3.45
CA LYS A 506 28.40 -12.36 3.35
C LYS A 506 29.29 -12.78 2.19
N LEU A 507 29.59 -14.08 2.06
CA LEU A 507 30.42 -14.60 0.97
C LEU A 507 29.72 -14.50 -0.39
N THR A 508 28.40 -14.69 -0.47
CA THR A 508 27.65 -14.57 -1.73
C THR A 508 27.57 -13.12 -2.21
N LYS A 509 27.42 -12.15 -1.31
CA LYS A 509 27.48 -10.72 -1.66
C LYS A 509 28.84 -10.29 -2.22
N MET A 510 29.92 -10.91 -1.73
CA MET A 510 31.27 -10.64 -2.20
C MET A 510 31.64 -11.42 -3.47
N MET A 511 30.85 -12.42 -3.85
CA MET A 511 31.02 -13.22 -5.06
C MET A 511 29.93 -12.91 -6.11
N PRO A 512 30.10 -11.90 -6.97
CA PRO A 512 29.19 -11.70 -8.09
C PRO A 512 29.17 -12.94 -9.00
N LEU A 513 27.97 -13.42 -9.32
CA LEU A 513 27.73 -14.51 -10.27
C LEU A 513 27.90 -13.97 -11.70
N ARG A 514 28.68 -14.66 -12.54
CA ARG A 514 28.72 -14.37 -14.00
C ARG A 514 27.51 -14.99 -14.71
N PRO A 515 26.99 -14.39 -15.80
CA PRO A 515 25.90 -14.95 -16.59
C PRO A 515 26.33 -16.01 -17.61
N GLN A 516 25.44 -17.02 -17.73
CA GLN A 516 25.03 -17.84 -18.89
C GLN A 516 26.04 -18.56 -19.79
N ALA A 517 25.75 -19.86 -20.01
CA ALA A 517 26.39 -20.71 -21.02
C ALA A 517 25.95 -20.35 -22.45
N LYS A 518 26.93 -20.40 -23.36
CA LYS A 518 26.87 -20.05 -24.80
C LYS A 518 25.80 -20.85 -25.56
N ARG A 519 24.96 -20.16 -26.34
CA ARG A 519 24.28 -20.72 -27.54
C ARG A 519 25.04 -20.27 -28.79
N GLU A 520 25.07 -21.14 -29.80
CA GLU A 520 25.79 -20.97 -31.07
C GLU A 520 25.27 -19.78 -31.89
N ALA A 521 26.18 -19.08 -32.57
CA ALA A 521 25.95 -17.80 -33.21
C ALA A 521 25.11 -17.94 -34.51
N GLY A 522 23.89 -17.41 -34.49
CA GLY A 522 23.10 -17.16 -35.70
C GLY A 522 23.32 -15.75 -36.27
N PRO A 523 22.89 -15.46 -37.51
CA PRO A 523 23.17 -14.20 -38.21
C PRO A 523 22.65 -12.93 -37.48
N ASN A 524 21.69 -13.07 -36.56
CA ASN A 524 21.13 -11.97 -35.75
C ASN A 524 21.76 -11.87 -34.34
N THR A 525 22.95 -12.43 -34.12
CA THR A 525 23.65 -12.36 -32.83
C THR A 525 24.83 -11.39 -32.84
N CYS A 526 25.03 -10.68 -31.72
CA CYS A 526 26.09 -9.70 -31.55
C CYS A 526 27.46 -10.39 -31.35
N PRO A 527 28.50 -10.06 -32.14
CA PRO A 527 29.80 -10.71 -32.03
C PRO A 527 30.55 -10.43 -30.71
N GLN A 528 30.18 -9.37 -29.98
CA GLN A 528 30.83 -9.02 -28.71
C GLN A 528 30.21 -9.71 -27.48
N CYS A 529 28.92 -10.07 -27.53
CA CYS A 529 28.22 -10.55 -26.33
C CYS A 529 27.17 -11.64 -26.58
N ASN A 530 27.04 -12.15 -27.82
CA ASN A 530 26.01 -13.11 -28.25
C ASN A 530 24.55 -12.68 -28.02
N GLY A 531 24.27 -11.40 -27.80
CA GLY A 531 22.90 -10.86 -27.68
C GLY A 531 22.20 -10.61 -29.02
N TYR A 532 20.87 -10.55 -29.04
CA TYR A 532 20.06 -10.38 -30.27
C TYR A 532 20.19 -8.95 -30.85
N LYS A 533 20.38 -8.81 -32.18
CA LYS A 533 20.43 -7.53 -32.90
C LYS A 533 19.04 -7.12 -33.43
N ASN A 534 18.70 -5.83 -33.35
CA ASN A 534 17.52 -5.24 -33.99
C ASN A 534 17.92 -4.72 -35.39
N GLU A 535 17.15 -5.03 -36.44
CA GLU A 535 17.47 -4.68 -37.84
C GLU A 535 17.52 -3.17 -38.12
N GLN A 536 17.06 -2.31 -37.20
CA GLN A 536 17.14 -0.84 -37.33
C GLN A 536 18.31 -0.18 -36.59
N TYR A 537 19.08 -0.90 -35.77
CA TYR A 537 20.20 -0.33 -35.01
C TYR A 537 21.40 -1.27 -35.03
N GLU A 538 22.60 -0.76 -35.36
CA GLU A 538 23.83 -1.56 -35.49
C GLU A 538 24.32 -2.23 -34.18
N ILE A 539 23.68 -1.99 -33.03
CA ILE A 539 24.14 -2.38 -31.69
C ILE A 539 23.02 -3.06 -30.88
N CYS A 540 23.30 -4.19 -30.21
CA CYS A 540 22.34 -4.90 -29.36
C CYS A 540 22.15 -4.24 -27.97
N TYR A 541 21.00 -4.50 -27.33
CA TYR A 541 20.61 -3.89 -26.05
C TYR A 541 21.66 -3.99 -24.92
N PRO A 542 22.34 -5.13 -24.68
CA PRO A 542 23.40 -5.21 -23.66
C PRO A 542 24.64 -4.37 -23.97
N CYS A 543 25.02 -4.24 -25.25
CA CYS A 543 26.15 -3.39 -25.65
C CYS A 543 25.77 -1.91 -25.63
N HIS A 544 24.50 -1.59 -25.87
CA HIS A 544 23.96 -0.24 -25.72
C HIS A 544 23.93 0.18 -24.24
N GLN A 545 23.51 -0.71 -23.35
CA GLN A 545 23.54 -0.50 -21.90
C GLN A 545 24.97 -0.29 -21.39
N LYS A 546 25.94 -1.08 -21.87
CA LYS A 546 27.35 -0.92 -21.51
C LYS A 546 27.95 0.40 -21.97
N LYS A 547 27.63 0.88 -23.19
CA LYS A 547 27.98 2.24 -23.65
C LYS A 547 27.33 3.35 -22.81
N TRP A 548 26.16 3.08 -22.25
CA TRP A 548 25.44 4.00 -21.37
C TRP A 548 26.07 4.06 -19.96
N GLU A 549 26.53 2.92 -19.45
CA GLU A 549 27.26 2.80 -18.18
C GLU A 549 28.71 3.33 -18.28
N ASP A 550 29.39 3.11 -19.40
CA ASP A 550 30.72 3.66 -19.68
C ASP A 550 30.70 5.18 -19.92
N GLY A 551 29.53 5.77 -20.23
CA GLY A 551 29.33 7.22 -20.28
C GLY A 551 29.08 7.88 -18.92
N TRP A 552 28.99 7.09 -17.85
CA TRP A 552 28.82 7.55 -16.47
C TRP A 552 30.08 7.40 -15.60
N ARG A 553 31.11 6.68 -16.08
CA ARG A 553 32.45 6.69 -15.50
C ARG A 553 33.31 7.75 -16.17
#